data_AF-A0A1C5ERR0-F1
#
_entry.id   AF-A0A1C5ERR0-F1
#
_cell.length_a   1.000
_cell.length_b   1.000
_cell.length_c   1.000
_cell.angle_alpha   90.00
_cell.angle_beta   90.00
_cell.angle_gamma   90.00
#
_symmetry.space_group_name_H-M   'P 1'
#
loop_
_entity.id
_entity.type
_entity.pdbx_description
1 polymer ?
#
loop_
_entity_poly.entity_id
_entity_poly.type
_entity_poly.pdbx_seq_one_letter_code
_entity_poly.pdbx_strand_id
1 'polypeptide(L)'
;MNPAERSLRARFAAHKSWGNTLDRAGRTAAARKASHHTRFVVQARELHPDATDEQIDQVVSSLRKAHYAKLALLSAQARRRKRRGEGT
;
A
#
# COMPACT_ATOMS: atom_id res chain seq x y z
N MET A 1 8.55 -26.28 5.14
CA MET A 1 8.80 -25.09 5.98
C MET A 1 7.51 -24.67 6.68
N ASN A 2 7.46 -24.79 8.00
CA ASN A 2 6.29 -24.43 8.81
C ASN A 2 6.12 -22.89 8.91
N PRO A 3 4.98 -22.36 9.40
CA PRO A 3 4.75 -20.91 9.50
C PRO A 3 5.77 -20.14 10.35
N ALA A 4 6.31 -20.76 11.40
CA ALA A 4 7.31 -20.14 12.27
C ALA A 4 8.65 -19.99 11.55
N GLU A 5 9.08 -21.03 10.83
CA GLU A 5 10.29 -21.01 10.00
C GLU A 5 10.19 -20.00 8.85
N ARG A 6 9.03 -19.89 8.18
CA ARG A 6 8.80 -18.86 7.16
C ARG A 6 8.94 -17.45 7.73
N SER A 7 8.35 -17.23 8.91
CA SER A 7 8.45 -15.94 9.62
C SER A 7 9.89 -15.62 10.03
N LEU A 8 10.66 -16.62 10.46
CA LEU A 8 12.07 -16.45 10.80
C LEU A 8 12.91 -16.09 9.56
N ARG A 9 12.73 -16.84 8.46
CA ARG A 9 13.43 -16.56 7.19
C ARG A 9 13.14 -15.14 6.66
N ALA A 10 11.89 -14.69 6.74
CA ALA A 10 11.50 -13.35 6.31
C ALA A 10 12.21 -12.25 7.13
N ARG A 11 12.26 -12.40 8.47
CA ARG A 11 12.97 -11.47 9.36
C ARG A 11 14.47 -11.45 9.07
N PHE A 12 15.09 -12.62 8.93
CA PHE A 12 16.51 -12.73 8.57
C PHE A 12 16.82 -11.98 7.27
N ALA A 13 16.01 -12.21 6.22
CA ALA A 13 16.17 -11.53 4.94
C ALA A 13 15.99 -10.00 5.07
N ALA A 14 15.01 -9.54 5.86
CA ALA A 14 14.78 -8.13 6.09
C ALA A 14 15.98 -7.46 6.78
N HIS A 15 16.51 -8.06 7.86
CA HIS A 15 17.67 -7.53 8.58
C HIS A 15 18.91 -7.50 7.69
N LYS A 16 19.19 -8.59 6.97
CA LYS A 16 20.30 -8.65 6.01
C LYS A 16 20.18 -7.55 4.95
N SER A 17 18.98 -7.38 4.40
CA SER A 17 18.72 -6.37 3.38
C SER A 17 18.91 -4.95 3.90
N TRP A 18 18.44 -4.64 5.11
CA TRP A 18 18.63 -3.32 5.72
C TRP A 18 20.08 -3.08 6.16
N GLY A 19 20.81 -4.11 6.59
CA GLY A 19 22.24 -4.02 6.89
C GLY A 19 23.07 -3.61 5.67
N ASN A 20 22.66 -4.03 4.47
CA ASN A 20 23.31 -3.67 3.20
C ASN A 20 22.85 -2.30 2.64
N THR A 21 22.01 -1.54 3.36
CA THR A 21 21.48 -0.26 2.88
C THR A 21 22.09 0.91 3.65
N LEU A 22 23.02 1.62 3.03
CA LEU A 22 23.62 2.83 3.59
C LEU A 22 22.66 4.02 3.51
N ASP A 23 22.11 4.29 2.32
CA ASP A 23 21.08 5.31 2.13
C ASP A 23 19.67 4.73 2.30
N ARG A 24 19.13 4.85 3.52
CA ARG A 24 17.77 4.41 3.83
C ARG A 24 16.71 5.30 3.18
N ALA A 25 17.00 6.59 3.02
CA ALA A 25 16.06 7.54 2.44
C ALA A 25 15.87 7.25 0.95
N GLY A 26 16.97 7.12 0.20
CA GLY A 26 16.96 6.80 -1.24
C GLY A 26 16.32 5.46 -1.54
N ARG A 27 16.60 4.41 -0.75
CA ARG A 27 15.98 3.08 -0.93
C ARG A 27 14.44 3.13 -0.95
N THR A 28 13.86 4.06 -0.20
CA THR A 28 12.40 4.20 -0.06
C THR A 28 11.84 5.39 -0.82
N ALA A 29 12.67 6.19 -1.49
CA ALA A 29 12.28 7.41 -2.19
C ALA A 29 11.28 7.15 -3.32
N ALA A 30 11.50 6.14 -4.15
CA ALA A 30 10.58 5.78 -5.23
C ALA A 30 9.20 5.39 -4.68
N ALA A 31 9.16 4.59 -3.61
CA ALA A 31 7.91 4.21 -2.95
C ALA A 31 7.21 5.41 -2.28
N ARG A 32 7.96 6.35 -1.68
CA ARG A 32 7.40 7.61 -1.15
C ARG A 32 6.87 8.51 -2.26
N LYS A 33 7.57 8.62 -3.39
CA LYS A 33 7.11 9.40 -4.55
C LYS A 33 5.85 8.79 -5.17
N ALA A 34 5.79 7.45 -5.26
CA ALA A 34 4.60 6.74 -5.71
C ALA A 34 3.52 6.59 -4.61
N SER A 35 3.76 7.15 -3.42
CA SER A 35 2.85 7.00 -2.29
C SER A 35 1.54 7.74 -2.51
N HIS A 36 0.62 7.51 -1.58
CA HIS A 36 -0.77 7.94 -1.61
C HIS A 36 -0.97 9.42 -1.98
N HIS A 37 -0.04 10.31 -1.64
CA HIS A 37 -0.20 11.73 -1.97
C HIS A 37 -0.11 12.00 -3.48
N THR A 38 0.91 11.49 -4.16
CA THR A 38 1.14 11.83 -5.57
C THR A 38 0.26 11.02 -6.51
N ARG A 39 0.06 9.72 -6.24
CA ARG A 39 -0.68 8.85 -7.17
C ARG A 39 -2.17 9.23 -7.30
N PHE A 40 -2.80 9.68 -6.21
CA PHE A 40 -4.22 10.06 -6.26
C PHE A 40 -4.41 11.42 -6.93
N VAL A 41 -3.43 12.33 -6.81
CA VAL A 41 -3.42 13.60 -7.56
C VAL A 41 -3.29 13.33 -9.05
N VAL A 42 -2.35 12.47 -9.47
CA VAL A 42 -2.21 12.06 -10.88
C VAL A 42 -3.51 11.44 -11.39
N GLN A 43 -4.06 10.47 -10.65
CA GLN A 43 -5.32 9.82 -11.02
C GLN A 43 -6.51 10.80 -11.09
N ALA A 44 -6.60 11.76 -10.16
CA ALA A 44 -7.66 12.76 -10.17
C ALA A 44 -7.57 13.66 -11.42
N ARG A 45 -6.36 14.06 -11.82
CA ARG A 45 -6.12 14.86 -13.03
C ARG A 45 -6.38 14.08 -14.31
N GLU A 46 -6.09 12.78 -14.34
CA GLU A 46 -6.44 11.90 -15.47
C GLU A 46 -7.95 11.75 -15.65
N LEU A 47 -8.70 11.65 -14.54
CA LEU A 47 -10.17 11.53 -14.57
C LEU A 47 -10.87 12.86 -14.88
N HIS A 48 -10.28 13.97 -14.43
CA HIS A 48 -10.87 15.31 -14.53
C HIS A 48 -9.80 16.32 -15.00
N PRO A 49 -9.42 16.29 -16.29
CA PRO A 49 -8.33 17.12 -16.81
C PRO A 49 -8.60 18.62 -16.68
N ASP A 50 -9.85 19.04 -16.82
CA ASP A 50 -10.25 20.46 -16.82
C ASP A 50 -10.74 20.96 -15.44
N ALA A 51 -10.65 20.13 -14.40
CA ALA A 51 -11.10 20.50 -13.06
C ALA A 51 -10.14 21.49 -12.38
N THR A 52 -10.70 22.37 -11.55
CA THR A 52 -9.94 23.30 -10.73
C THR A 52 -9.15 22.56 -9.64
N ASP A 53 -8.13 23.20 -9.09
CA ASP A 53 -7.30 22.63 -8.02
C ASP A 53 -8.14 22.22 -6.81
N GLU A 54 -9.13 23.05 -6.43
CA GLU A 54 -10.03 22.78 -5.31
C GLU A 54 -10.91 21.54 -5.57
N GLN A 55 -11.41 21.37 -6.80
CA GLN A 55 -12.16 20.17 -7.18
C GLN A 55 -11.26 18.93 -7.15
N ILE A 56 -10.01 19.05 -7.62
CA ILE A 56 -9.04 17.96 -7.60
C ILE A 56 -8.73 17.53 -6.16
N ASP A 57 -8.56 18.46 -5.23
CA ASP A 57 -8.32 18.13 -3.81
C ASP A 57 -9.48 17.33 -3.20
N GLN A 58 -10.72 17.68 -3.53
CA GLN A 58 -11.90 16.93 -3.11
C GLN A 58 -11.93 15.51 -3.69
N VAL A 59 -11.58 15.36 -4.98
CA VAL A 59 -11.47 14.06 -5.65
C VAL A 59 -10.35 13.22 -5.02
N VAL A 60 -9.17 13.80 -4.78
CA VAL A 60 -8.03 13.15 -4.13
C VAL A 60 -8.41 12.61 -2.75
N SER A 61 -9.11 13.42 -1.94
CA SER A 61 -9.61 13.01 -0.63
C SER A 61 -10.53 11.79 -0.73
N SER A 62 -11.43 11.80 -1.72
CA SER A 62 -12.38 10.71 -1.98
C SER A 62 -11.70 9.44 -2.49
N LEU A 63 -10.79 9.53 -3.47
CA LEU A 63 -10.00 8.41 -3.99
C LEU A 63 -9.18 7.75 -2.88
N ARG A 64 -8.58 8.55 -1.99
CA ARG A 64 -7.83 8.06 -0.84
C ARG A 64 -8.73 7.26 0.11
N LYS A 65 -9.90 7.79 0.46
CA LYS A 65 -10.88 7.11 1.33
C LYS A 65 -11.36 5.80 0.69
N ALA A 66 -11.72 5.83 -0.59
CA ALA A 66 -12.18 4.66 -1.33
C ALA A 66 -11.11 3.55 -1.37
N HIS A 67 -9.84 3.90 -1.60
CA HIS A 67 -8.76 2.94 -1.61
C HIS A 67 -8.59 2.21 -0.26
N TYR A 68 -8.56 2.94 0.85
CA TYR A 68 -8.42 2.33 2.16
C TYR A 68 -9.67 1.54 2.58
N ALA A 69 -10.86 2.00 2.21
CA ALA A 69 -12.09 1.24 2.41
C ALA A 69 -12.05 -0.11 1.67
N LYS A 70 -11.58 -0.12 0.42
CA LYS A 70 -11.37 -1.36 -0.36
C LYS A 70 -10.39 -2.31 0.32
N LEU A 71 -9.24 -1.81 0.80
CA LEU A 71 -8.27 -2.63 1.53
C LEU A 71 -8.85 -3.21 2.82
N ALA A 72 -9.60 -2.42 3.59
CA ALA A 72 -10.25 -2.87 4.81
C ALA A 72 -11.28 -3.98 4.53
N LEU A 73 -12.09 -3.83 3.47
CA LEU A 73 -13.04 -4.84 3.03
C LEU A 73 -12.35 -6.15 2.65
N LEU A 74 -11.33 -6.10 1.79
CA LEU A 74 -10.55 -7.27 1.37
C LEU A 74 -9.91 -7.97 2.57
N SER A 75 -9.37 -7.20 3.52
CA SER A 75 -8.78 -7.70 4.75
C SER A 75 -9.81 -8.42 5.64
N ALA A 76 -11.01 -7.84 5.78
CA ALA A 76 -12.12 -8.46 6.50
C ALA A 76 -12.57 -9.77 5.83
N GLN A 77 -12.67 -9.80 4.50
CA GLN A 77 -13.00 -11.01 3.74
C GLN A 77 -11.95 -12.10 3.93
N ALA A 78 -10.65 -11.77 3.85
CA ALA A 78 -9.57 -12.73 4.07
C ALA A 78 -9.62 -13.34 5.48
N ARG A 79 -9.87 -12.52 6.52
CA ARG A 79 -10.06 -13.02 7.89
C ARG A 79 -11.28 -13.95 8.02
N ARG A 80 -12.38 -13.66 7.31
CA ARG A 80 -13.57 -14.53 7.30
C ARG A 80 -13.25 -15.88 6.67
N ARG A 81 -12.60 -15.92 5.49
CA ARG A 81 -12.18 -17.17 4.83
C ARG A 81 -11.28 -18.02 5.70
N LYS A 82 -10.26 -17.40 6.32
CA LYS A 82 -9.34 -18.09 7.24
C LYS A 82 -10.08 -18.74 8.41
N ARG A 83 -11.08 -18.06 8.99
CA ARG A 83 -11.90 -18.63 10.09
C ARG A 83 -12.79 -19.79 9.66
N ARG A 84 -13.22 -19.81 8.39
CA ARG A 84 -14.03 -20.89 7.81
C ARG A 84 -13.20 -22.08 7.33
N GLY A 85 -11.87 -22.01 7.42
CA GLY A 85 -11.00 -23.03 6.85
C GLY A 85 -10.92 -23.01 5.32
N GLU A 86 -11.50 -22.00 4.65
CA GLU A 86 -11.51 -21.81 3.20
C GLU A 86 -10.20 -21.18 2.69
N GLY A 87 -9.07 -21.51 3.32
CA GLY A 87 -7.75 -21.05 2.90
C GLY A 87 -7.04 -22.16 2.13
N THR A 88 -6.78 -21.94 0.84
CA THR A 88 -5.80 -22.69 0.02
C THR A 88 -4.49 -22.94 0.73
#